data_AF-A0A7C4MBF5-F1
#
_entry.id   AF-A0A7C4MBF5-F1
#
_cell.length_a   1.000
_cell.length_b   1.000
_cell.length_c   1.000
_cell.angle_alpha   90.00
_cell.angle_beta   90.00
_cell.angle_gamma   90.00
#
_symmetry.space_group_name_H-M   'P 1'
#
loop_
_entity.id
_entity.type
_entity.pdbx_description
1 polymer ?
#
loop_
_entity_poly.entity_id
_entity_poly.type
_entity_poly.pdbx_seq_one_letter_code
_entity_poly.pdbx_strand_id
1 'polypeptide(L)'
;MEPEVHIVDRYMQLVKKCFTMTNIMLKGGKEIDLLAVNPISGEKYHIEVRIATSKGFRLRLIDTQTKTGRKHRRGLDTLNKIKFTHPTIVNATKQIFGTNKYQKVLVVWEVENNSVIKKAKELYNIEIWKMPTIIKELTETVNTKAYRDNVLRTIQLMMRSLNFSS
;
A
#
# COMPACT_ATOMS: atom_id res chain seq x y z
N MET A 1 1.16 -13.84 3.83
CA MET A 1 0.82 -12.52 3.27
C MET A 1 -0.30 -11.94 4.10
N GLU A 2 -0.09 -10.72 4.58
CA GLU A 2 -1.01 -9.93 5.37
C GLU A 2 -2.28 -9.62 4.56
N PRO A 3 -3.49 -9.67 5.17
CA PRO A 3 -4.75 -9.46 4.44
C PRO A 3 -4.78 -8.15 3.65
N GLU A 4 -4.28 -7.06 4.22
CA GLU A 4 -4.21 -5.75 3.56
C GLU A 4 -3.29 -5.74 2.34
N VAL A 5 -2.16 -6.44 2.37
CA VAL A 5 -1.25 -6.56 1.22
C VAL A 5 -1.92 -7.38 0.12
N HIS A 6 -2.64 -8.45 0.49
CA HIS A 6 -3.37 -9.28 -0.46
C HIS A 6 -4.53 -8.52 -1.13
N ILE A 7 -5.24 -7.67 -0.40
CA ILE A 7 -6.27 -6.79 -0.98
C ILE A 7 -5.64 -5.86 -2.03
N VAL A 8 -4.52 -5.22 -1.70
CA VAL A 8 -3.82 -4.32 -2.63
C VAL A 8 -3.27 -5.11 -3.83
N ASP A 9 -2.76 -6.32 -3.64
CA ASP A 9 -2.33 -7.20 -4.72
C ASP A 9 -3.45 -7.51 -5.71
N ARG A 10 -4.61 -7.92 -5.21
CA ARG A 10 -5.79 -8.18 -6.05
C ARG A 10 -6.31 -6.92 -6.73
N TYR A 11 -6.26 -5.77 -6.07
CA TYR A 11 -6.55 -4.48 -6.70
C TYR A 11 -5.60 -4.18 -7.85
N MET A 12 -4.30 -4.34 -7.64
CA MET A 12 -3.31 -4.10 -8.68
C MET A 12 -3.51 -5.02 -9.89
N GLN A 13 -3.81 -6.31 -9.66
CA GLN A 13 -4.04 -7.27 -10.73
C GLN A 13 -5.38 -7.05 -11.46
N LEU A 14 -6.48 -6.86 -10.72
CA LEU A 14 -7.82 -6.86 -11.31
C LEU A 14 -8.29 -5.49 -11.76
N VAL A 15 -7.97 -4.43 -11.02
CA VAL A 15 -8.37 -3.06 -11.34
C VAL A 15 -7.30 -2.38 -12.18
N LYS A 16 -6.05 -2.36 -11.67
CA LYS A 16 -4.92 -1.68 -12.35
C LYS A 16 -4.24 -2.53 -13.43
N LYS A 17 -4.67 -3.78 -13.64
CA LYS A 17 -4.17 -4.70 -14.69
C LYS A 17 -2.65 -4.93 -14.65
N CYS A 18 -2.09 -4.97 -13.45
CA CYS A 18 -0.65 -5.13 -13.24
C CYS A 18 -0.25 -6.59 -12.99
N PHE A 19 0.95 -6.94 -13.43
CA PHE A 19 1.71 -8.04 -12.82
C PHE A 19 2.28 -7.57 -11.48
N THR A 20 2.32 -8.45 -10.50
CA THR A 20 2.72 -8.11 -9.14
C THR A 20 3.72 -9.11 -8.56
N MET A 21 4.50 -8.64 -7.60
CA MET A 21 5.41 -9.43 -6.77
C MET A 21 5.31 -8.92 -5.34
N THR A 22 4.96 -9.78 -4.39
CA THR A 22 4.70 -9.41 -3.00
C THR A 22 5.75 -9.99 -2.05
N ASN A 23 5.83 -9.44 -0.83
CA ASN A 23 6.64 -9.92 0.29
C ASN A 23 8.11 -10.16 -0.10
N ILE A 24 8.73 -9.18 -0.76
CA ILE A 24 10.08 -9.30 -1.32
C ILE A 24 11.09 -9.08 -0.19
N MET A 25 11.64 -10.18 0.33
CA MET A 25 12.64 -10.16 1.38
C MET A 25 14.03 -9.77 0.84
N LEU A 26 14.65 -8.80 1.49
CA LEU A 26 15.95 -8.25 1.15
C LEU A 26 16.97 -8.46 2.30
N LYS A 27 18.24 -8.21 1.98
CA LYS A 27 19.33 -8.26 2.96
C LYS A 27 19.07 -7.34 4.16
N GLY A 28 19.50 -7.78 5.34
CA GLY A 28 19.35 -7.02 6.59
C GLY A 28 17.92 -6.98 7.13
N GLY A 29 17.09 -7.97 6.78
CA GLY A 29 15.70 -8.08 7.25
C GLY A 29 14.79 -6.96 6.74
N LYS A 30 15.16 -6.34 5.60
CA LYS A 30 14.32 -5.36 4.91
C LYS A 30 13.34 -6.10 4.00
N GLU A 31 12.21 -5.47 3.75
CA GLU A 31 11.14 -6.03 2.94
C GLU A 31 10.48 -4.93 2.13
N ILE A 32 10.14 -5.25 0.88
CA ILE A 32 9.21 -4.48 0.06
C ILE A 32 7.88 -5.23 0.05
N ASP A 33 6.81 -4.55 0.45
CA ASP A 33 5.51 -5.21 0.59
C ASP A 33 4.97 -5.64 -0.78
N LEU A 34 5.02 -4.75 -1.80
CA LEU A 34 4.54 -5.05 -3.15
C LEU A 34 5.25 -4.23 -4.24
N LEU A 35 5.66 -4.90 -5.32
CA LEU A 35 6.03 -4.28 -6.59
C LEU A 35 5.01 -4.65 -7.67
N ALA A 36 4.68 -3.68 -8.54
CA ALA A 36 3.75 -3.91 -9.64
C ALA A 36 4.21 -3.26 -10.94
N VAL A 37 3.88 -3.89 -12.07
CA VAL A 37 4.11 -3.36 -13.41
C VAL A 37 2.84 -3.52 -14.23
N ASN A 38 2.33 -2.44 -14.79
CA ASN A 38 1.29 -2.51 -15.81
C ASN A 38 1.98 -2.81 -17.17
N PRO A 39 1.70 -3.95 -17.81
CA PRO A 39 2.36 -4.34 -19.05
C PRO A 39 1.88 -3.53 -20.27
N ILE A 40 0.72 -2.86 -20.17
CA ILE A 40 0.13 -2.08 -21.25
C ILE A 40 0.66 -0.63 -21.19
N SER A 41 0.57 0.02 -20.03
CA SER A 41 1.02 1.42 -19.86
C SER A 41 2.52 1.54 -19.55
N GLY A 42 3.17 0.45 -19.12
CA GLY A 42 4.56 0.45 -18.68
C GLY A 42 4.79 1.07 -17.30
N GLU A 43 3.73 1.54 -16.62
CA GLU A 43 3.79 2.09 -15.27
C GLU A 43 4.31 1.07 -14.27
N LYS A 44 5.12 1.53 -13.32
CA LYS A 44 5.77 0.71 -12.30
C LYS A 44 5.49 1.32 -10.93
N TYR A 45 5.17 0.47 -9.97
CA TYR A 45 4.76 0.88 -8.63
C TYR A 45 5.58 0.15 -7.59
N HIS A 46 6.17 0.91 -6.67
CA HIS A 46 6.65 0.42 -5.39
C HIS A 46 5.64 0.80 -4.33
N ILE A 47 4.94 -0.20 -3.80
CA ILE A 47 3.83 -0.04 -2.89
C ILE A 47 4.19 -0.57 -1.51
N GLU A 48 3.91 0.22 -0.49
CA GLU A 48 4.03 -0.13 0.92
C GLU A 48 2.67 0.01 1.58
N VAL A 49 2.30 -0.95 2.43
CA VAL A 49 0.98 -1.01 3.05
C VAL A 49 1.12 -0.82 4.56
N ARG A 50 0.43 0.19 5.09
CA ARG A 50 0.42 0.53 6.53
C ARG A 50 -1.00 0.75 6.99
N ILE A 51 -1.65 -0.34 7.38
CA ILE A 51 -2.96 -0.32 8.01
C ILE A 51 -2.81 -0.46 9.51
N ALA A 52 -3.55 0.36 10.25
CA ALA A 52 -3.68 0.21 11.68
C ALA A 52 -5.16 0.31 12.05
N THR A 53 -5.62 -0.69 12.79
CA THR A 53 -7.03 -0.86 13.14
C THR A 53 -7.38 -0.22 14.49
N SER A 54 -6.37 0.12 15.30
CA SER A 54 -6.57 0.81 16.59
C SER A 54 -6.88 2.30 16.39
N LYS A 55 -7.85 2.83 17.14
CA LYS A 55 -8.19 4.26 17.16
C LYS A 55 -6.94 5.14 17.36
N GLY A 56 -6.79 6.18 16.54
CA GLY A 56 -5.71 7.19 16.67
C GLY A 56 -4.43 6.89 15.88
N PHE A 57 -4.34 5.77 15.17
CA PHE A 57 -3.21 5.47 14.28
C PHE A 57 -3.48 6.02 12.88
N ARG A 58 -3.20 7.31 12.70
CA ARG A 58 -3.28 8.02 11.42
C ARG A 58 -1.88 8.35 10.91
N LEU A 59 -1.68 8.29 9.60
CA LEU A 59 -0.44 8.74 8.97
C LEU A 59 -0.22 10.23 9.26
N ARG A 60 1.01 10.59 9.63
CA ARG A 60 1.41 11.96 9.95
C ARG A 60 2.63 12.37 9.13
N LEU A 61 2.97 13.65 9.15
CA LEU A 61 4.17 14.15 8.48
C LEU A 61 5.45 13.75 9.21
N ILE A 62 5.48 14.04 10.51
CA ILE A 62 6.64 13.83 11.37
C ILE A 62 6.34 12.71 12.35
N ASP A 63 7.28 11.79 12.46
CA ASP A 63 7.12 10.63 13.31
C ASP A 63 7.28 10.96 14.78
N THR A 64 6.41 10.36 15.57
CA THR A 64 6.44 10.48 17.02
C THR A 64 7.32 9.38 17.61
N GLN A 65 7.71 9.54 18.86
CA GLN A 65 8.56 8.57 19.56
C GLN A 65 8.09 8.36 21.00
N THR A 66 8.45 7.21 21.55
CA THR A 66 8.29 6.92 22.98
C THR A 66 9.21 7.83 23.81
N LYS A 67 9.01 7.86 25.13
CA LYS A 67 9.92 8.53 26.07
C LYS A 67 11.37 8.02 25.96
N THR A 68 11.55 6.75 25.57
CA THR A 68 12.85 6.12 25.33
C THR A 68 13.44 6.39 23.94
N GLY A 69 12.82 7.28 23.15
CA GLY A 69 13.30 7.65 21.81
C GLY A 69 12.96 6.67 20.70
N ARG A 70 12.23 5.59 20.98
CA ARG A 70 11.81 4.62 19.96
C ARG A 70 10.74 5.24 19.07
N LYS A 71 11.07 5.39 17.78
CA LYS A 71 10.14 5.86 16.74
C LYS A 71 8.92 4.94 16.62
N HIS A 72 7.73 5.53 16.54
CA HIS A 72 6.48 4.79 16.33
C HIS A 72 6.31 4.33 14.87
N ARG A 73 7.12 4.86 13.94
CA ARG A 73 7.11 4.53 12.51
C ARG A 73 5.77 4.85 11.83
N ARG A 74 5.19 5.99 12.19
CA ARG A 74 3.90 6.51 11.68
C ARG A 74 4.05 7.81 10.89
N GLY A 75 5.23 8.43 10.94
CA GLY A 75 5.56 9.63 10.19
C GLY A 75 6.10 9.31 8.80
N LEU A 76 5.72 10.13 7.83
CA LEU A 76 6.25 10.08 6.46
C LEU A 76 7.77 10.25 6.41
N ASP A 77 8.35 11.08 7.26
CA ASP A 77 9.80 11.26 7.38
C ASP A 77 10.52 9.94 7.69
N THR A 78 10.05 9.19 8.68
CA THR A 78 10.61 7.87 9.04
C THR A 78 10.31 6.85 7.95
N LEU A 79 9.07 6.78 7.46
CA LEU A 79 8.65 5.79 6.47
C LEU A 79 9.39 5.96 5.14
N ASN A 80 9.55 7.20 4.65
CA ASN A 80 10.34 7.49 3.45
C ASN A 80 11.78 6.97 3.60
N LYS A 81 12.41 7.22 4.76
CA LYS A 81 13.79 6.77 5.05
C LYS A 81 13.91 5.26 5.02
N ILE A 82 13.01 4.53 5.69
CA ILE A 82 13.18 3.09 5.88
C ILE A 82 12.58 2.24 4.77
N LYS A 83 11.53 2.72 4.09
CA LYS A 83 10.77 1.95 3.09
C LYS A 83 10.93 2.43 1.65
N PHE A 84 11.43 3.62 1.37
CA PHE A 84 11.50 4.11 -0.03
C PHE A 84 12.87 4.63 -0.47
N THR A 85 13.71 5.10 0.45
CA THR A 85 15.01 5.71 0.13
C THR A 85 16.19 4.94 0.70
N HIS A 86 15.94 3.91 1.51
CA HIS A 86 17.00 3.06 2.03
C HIS A 86 17.78 2.42 0.86
N PRO A 87 19.13 2.46 0.85
CA PRO A 87 19.92 1.98 -0.29
C PRO A 87 19.60 0.55 -0.71
N THR A 88 19.42 -0.36 0.25
CA THR A 88 19.00 -1.75 -0.02
C THR A 88 17.69 -1.84 -0.81
N ILE A 89 16.71 -1.00 -0.47
CA ILE A 89 15.41 -0.98 -1.13
C ILE A 89 15.56 -0.40 -2.54
N VAL A 90 16.21 0.75 -2.67
CA VAL A 90 16.42 1.43 -3.96
C VAL A 90 17.20 0.56 -4.95
N ASN A 91 18.25 -0.13 -4.47
CA ASN A 91 19.03 -1.02 -5.33
C ASN A 91 18.22 -2.23 -5.77
N ALA A 92 17.41 -2.81 -4.88
CA ALA A 92 16.54 -3.94 -5.21
C ALA A 92 15.45 -3.54 -6.21
N THR A 93 14.77 -2.40 -6.00
CA THR A 93 13.75 -1.91 -6.94
C THR A 93 14.36 -1.62 -8.31
N LYS A 94 15.54 -0.98 -8.36
CA LYS A 94 16.27 -0.75 -9.62
C LYS A 94 16.59 -2.04 -10.34
N GLN A 95 17.05 -3.07 -9.61
CA GLN A 95 17.39 -4.36 -10.19
C GLN A 95 16.17 -5.07 -10.77
N ILE A 96 15.04 -5.07 -10.04
CA ILE A 96 13.81 -5.76 -10.46
C ILE A 96 13.13 -5.02 -11.62
N PHE A 97 13.03 -3.69 -11.56
CA PHE A 97 12.39 -2.90 -12.60
C PHE A 97 13.30 -2.56 -13.78
N GLY A 98 14.62 -2.75 -13.65
CA GLY A 98 15.62 -2.27 -14.61
C GLY A 98 15.73 -0.74 -14.66
N THR A 99 15.09 0.01 -13.75
CA THR A 99 15.04 1.47 -13.75
C THR A 99 14.76 2.05 -12.37
N ASN A 100 15.16 3.31 -12.17
CA ASN A 100 14.77 4.11 -11.00
C ASN A 100 13.45 4.89 -11.22
N LYS A 101 12.84 4.77 -12.40
CA LYS A 101 11.59 5.45 -12.75
C LYS A 101 10.40 4.56 -12.37
N TYR A 102 9.86 4.81 -11.18
CA TYR A 102 8.65 4.16 -10.68
C TYR A 102 7.92 5.10 -9.72
N GLN A 103 6.63 4.85 -9.52
CA GLN A 103 5.80 5.57 -8.56
C GLN A 103 5.95 4.95 -7.18
N LYS A 104 6.15 5.78 -6.16
CA LYS A 104 6.14 5.36 -4.76
C LYS A 104 4.74 5.55 -4.21
N VAL A 105 4.17 4.51 -3.64
CA VAL A 105 2.80 4.52 -3.11
C VAL A 105 2.82 4.02 -1.68
N LEU A 106 2.18 4.77 -0.79
CA LEU A 106 1.92 4.35 0.59
C LEU A 106 0.42 4.20 0.78
N VAL A 107 -0.03 2.96 1.00
CA VAL A 107 -1.43 2.64 1.26
C VAL A 107 -1.70 2.74 2.76
N VAL A 108 -2.71 3.53 3.13
CA VAL A 108 -3.09 3.76 4.53
C VAL A 108 -4.60 3.68 4.71
N TRP A 109 -5.05 3.50 5.94
CA TRP A 109 -6.49 3.62 6.25
C TRP A 109 -6.91 5.10 6.36
N GLU A 110 -6.20 5.84 7.21
CA GLU A 110 -6.47 7.25 7.51
C GLU A 110 -5.20 8.10 7.56
N VAL A 111 -5.37 9.39 7.27
CA VAL A 111 -4.35 10.44 7.43
C VAL A 111 -4.80 11.40 8.52
N GLU A 112 -3.86 12.05 9.20
CA GLU A 112 -4.17 13.02 10.26
C GLU A 112 -4.99 14.20 9.72
N ASN A 113 -4.64 14.69 8.54
CA ASN A 113 -5.36 15.71 7.80
C ASN A 113 -4.95 15.67 6.32
N ASN A 114 -5.72 16.34 5.44
CA ASN A 114 -5.47 16.32 3.99
C ASN A 114 -4.13 16.95 3.58
N SER A 115 -3.53 17.82 4.39
CA SER A 115 -2.21 18.39 4.08
C SER A 115 -1.10 17.34 4.08
N VAL A 116 -1.30 16.23 4.81
CA VAL A 116 -0.36 15.08 4.82
C VAL A 116 -0.22 14.49 3.42
N ILE A 117 -1.33 14.35 2.68
CA ILE A 117 -1.34 13.77 1.33
C ILE A 117 -0.56 14.68 0.37
N LYS A 118 -0.87 15.98 0.39
CA LYS A 118 -0.21 16.97 -0.47
C LYS A 118 1.30 17.01 -0.22
N LYS A 119 1.70 17.11 1.05
CA LYS A 119 3.11 17.14 1.45
C LYS A 119 3.84 15.83 1.20
N ALA A 120 3.18 14.67 1.24
CA ALA A 120 3.81 13.40 0.86
C ALA A 120 4.31 13.42 -0.59
N LYS A 121 3.49 13.97 -1.49
CA LYS A 121 3.84 14.14 -2.91
C LYS A 121 4.92 15.21 -3.09
N GLU A 122 4.75 16.37 -2.48
CA GLU A 122 5.68 17.51 -2.63
C GLU A 122 7.08 17.22 -2.07
N LEU A 123 7.16 16.63 -0.87
CA LEU A 123 8.43 16.45 -0.17
C LEU A 123 9.15 15.16 -0.53
N TYR A 124 8.39 14.09 -0.83
CA TYR A 124 8.94 12.74 -0.95
C TYR A 124 8.61 12.06 -2.27
N ASN A 125 7.79 12.70 -3.12
CA ASN A 125 7.20 12.09 -4.32
C ASN A 125 6.52 10.74 -4.00
N ILE A 126 5.80 10.68 -2.88
CA ILE A 126 5.02 9.52 -2.45
C ILE A 126 3.54 9.83 -2.64
N GLU A 127 2.83 8.93 -3.33
CA GLU A 127 1.38 8.97 -3.44
C GLU A 127 0.73 8.24 -2.28
N ILE A 128 -0.29 8.87 -1.69
CA ILE A 128 -1.06 8.26 -0.61
C ILE A 128 -2.34 7.69 -1.18
N TRP A 129 -2.50 6.38 -1.08
CA TRP A 129 -3.74 5.70 -1.42
C TRP A 129 -4.48 5.31 -0.16
N LYS A 130 -5.80 5.48 -0.16
CA LYS A 130 -6.65 5.09 0.96
C LYS A 130 -7.22 3.70 0.72
N MET A 131 -7.02 2.79 1.68
CA MET A 131 -7.55 1.43 1.63
C MET A 131 -9.08 1.40 1.43
N PRO A 132 -9.90 2.26 2.05
CA PRO A 132 -11.33 2.32 1.74
C PRO A 132 -11.65 2.56 0.26
N THR A 133 -10.88 3.41 -0.42
CA THR A 133 -11.05 3.68 -1.86
C THR A 133 -10.68 2.44 -2.69
N ILE A 134 -9.56 1.79 -2.35
CA ILE A 134 -9.13 0.53 -2.99
C ILE A 134 -10.20 -0.56 -2.86
N ILE A 135 -10.74 -0.76 -1.66
CA ILE A 135 -11.77 -1.78 -1.40
C ILE A 135 -13.03 -1.47 -2.21
N LYS A 136 -13.44 -0.19 -2.29
CA LYS A 136 -14.61 0.22 -3.08
C LYS A 136 -14.43 -0.12 -4.56
N GLU A 137 -13.33 0.33 -5.17
CA GLU A 137 -13.06 0.08 -6.60
C GLU A 137 -12.88 -1.42 -6.91
N LEU A 138 -12.24 -2.16 -6.00
CA LEU A 138 -12.10 -3.61 -6.12
C LEU A 138 -13.47 -4.29 -6.06
N THR A 139 -14.34 -3.87 -5.15
CA THR A 139 -15.71 -4.41 -4.99
C THR A 139 -16.54 -4.22 -6.25
N GLU A 140 -16.51 -3.01 -6.82
CA GLU A 140 -17.18 -2.69 -8.09
C GLU A 140 -16.72 -3.62 -9.23
N THR A 141 -15.43 -3.99 -9.24
CA THR A 141 -14.85 -4.90 -10.23
C THR A 141 -15.24 -6.37 -10.00
N VAL A 142 -15.26 -6.83 -8.74
CA VAL A 142 -15.45 -8.26 -8.42
C VAL A 142 -16.90 -8.69 -8.24
N ASN A 143 -17.85 -7.77 -8.14
CA ASN A 143 -19.27 -8.13 -8.03
C ASN A 143 -19.87 -8.78 -9.30
N THR A 144 -19.11 -8.79 -10.40
CA THR A 144 -19.54 -9.32 -11.70
C THR A 144 -19.49 -10.85 -11.81
N LYS A 145 -18.70 -11.54 -10.96
CA LYS A 145 -18.55 -13.01 -11.02
C LYS A 145 -18.12 -13.61 -9.69
N ALA A 146 -18.36 -14.91 -9.48
CA ALA A 146 -17.88 -15.59 -8.28
C ALA A 146 -16.35 -15.80 -8.33
N TYR A 147 -15.68 -15.46 -7.23
CA TYR A 147 -14.24 -15.72 -7.07
C TYR A 147 -14.01 -16.80 -6.01
N ARG A 148 -13.01 -17.66 -6.26
CA ARG A 148 -12.53 -18.68 -5.30
C ARG A 148 -11.39 -18.19 -4.41
N ASP A 149 -10.79 -17.04 -4.75
CA ASP A 149 -9.77 -16.42 -3.90
C ASP A 149 -10.39 -15.97 -2.57
N ASN A 150 -9.76 -16.33 -1.45
CA ASN A 150 -10.33 -16.13 -0.11
C ASN A 150 -10.56 -14.66 0.25
N VAL A 151 -9.70 -13.74 -0.20
CA VAL A 151 -9.86 -12.31 0.10
C VAL A 151 -11.01 -11.74 -0.72
N LEU A 152 -11.04 -12.05 -2.02
CA LEU A 152 -12.14 -11.61 -2.88
C LEU A 152 -13.48 -12.19 -2.43
N ARG A 153 -13.49 -13.47 -2.05
CA ARG A 153 -14.69 -14.13 -1.54
C ARG A 153 -15.16 -13.52 -0.22
N THR A 154 -14.24 -13.20 0.69
CA THR A 154 -14.57 -12.50 1.95
C THR A 154 -15.19 -11.13 1.66
N ILE A 155 -14.62 -10.35 0.74
CA ILE A 155 -15.19 -9.05 0.34
C ILE A 155 -16.61 -9.23 -0.21
N GLN A 156 -16.83 -10.20 -1.12
CA GLN A 156 -18.16 -10.49 -1.67
C GLN A 156 -19.18 -10.89 -0.59
N LEU A 157 -18.78 -11.69 0.40
CA LEU A 157 -19.64 -12.12 1.50
C LEU A 157 -19.99 -10.95 2.43
N MET A 158 -19.01 -10.12 2.80
CA MET A 158 -19.25 -8.92 3.61
C MET A 158 -20.21 -7.97 2.90
N MET A 159 -20.07 -7.78 1.59
CA MET A 159 -20.98 -6.93 0.84
C MET A 159 -22.41 -7.44 0.82
N ARG A 160 -22.60 -8.76 0.65
CA ARG A 160 -23.93 -9.36 0.76
C ARG A 160 -24.53 -9.12 2.14
N SER A 161 -23.75 -9.30 3.21
CA SER A 161 -24.21 -9.06 4.59
C SER A 161 -24.64 -7.61 4.83
N LEU A 162 -23.90 -6.65 4.28
CA LEU A 162 -24.23 -5.23 4.40
C LEU A 162 -25.53 -4.90 3.67
N ASN A 163 -25.73 -5.46 2.46
CA ASN A 163 -26.98 -5.27 1.70
C ASN A 163 -28.20 -5.93 2.37
N PHE A 164 -28.01 -6.96 3.20
CA PHE A 164 -29.09 -7.53 4.02
C PHE A 164 -29.45 -6.65 5.23
N SER A 165 -28.55 -5.75 5.64
CA SER A 165 -28.70 -4.91 6.84
C SER A 165 -29.19 -3.49 6.52
N SER A 166 -29.45 -3.21 5.24
CA SER A 166 -29.90 -1.93 4.67
C SER A 166 -31.27 -2.07 4.05
#